data_AF-A0A2X1YW47-F1
#
_entry.id   AF-A0A2X1YW47-F1
#
_cell.length_a   1.000
_cell.length_b   1.000
_cell.length_c   1.000
_cell.angle_alpha   90.00
_cell.angle_beta   90.00
_cell.angle_gamma   90.00
#
_symmetry.space_group_name_H-M   'P 1'
#
loop_
_entity.id
_entity.type
_entity.pdbx_description
1 polymer ?
#
loop_
_entity_poly.entity_id
_entity_poly.type
_entity_poly.pdbx_seq_one_letter_code
_entity_poly.pdbx_strand_id
1 'polypeptide(L)'
;MSNKSMFVVPNHIVEQFGREFNELYPGANVLCATEKDFTPDRRKRFCSRIATGSFDAVIIGHSQFEKIPISKERQEYELQGQIDEIIDYIDEYKRERDQRFTVKQLEKTKKKLETKLEKLNADYKKDDVVTFEELGVDKLFVDEAMPTKTSIYFLK
;
A
#
# COMPACT_ATOMS: atom_id res chain seq x y z
N MET A 1 -10.63 -9.37 18.50
CA MET A 1 -9.72 -8.54 17.69
C MET A 1 -8.43 -9.31 17.59
N SER A 2 -7.97 -9.63 16.38
CA SER A 2 -6.62 -10.16 16.19
C SER A 2 -5.63 -9.05 16.59
N ASN A 3 -4.41 -9.40 16.98
CA ASN A 3 -3.33 -8.43 17.19
C ASN A 3 -2.25 -8.69 16.14
N LYS A 4 -2.64 -8.80 14.86
CA LYS A 4 -1.74 -9.22 13.78
C LYS A 4 -0.86 -8.05 13.39
N SER A 5 0.44 -8.18 13.65
CA SER A 5 1.43 -7.17 13.29
C SER A 5 2.11 -7.55 11.97
N MET A 6 2.33 -6.58 11.09
CA MET A 6 3.11 -6.76 9.87
C MET A 6 4.39 -5.93 9.95
N PHE A 7 5.53 -6.57 9.66
CA PHE A 7 6.85 -5.96 9.62
C PHE A 7 7.33 -5.94 8.17
N VAL A 8 7.62 -4.76 7.65
CA VAL A 8 8.16 -4.55 6.32
C VAL A 8 9.62 -4.15 6.46
N VAL A 9 10.52 -5.04 6.04
CA VAL A 9 11.98 -4.90 6.22
C VAL A 9 12.70 -4.99 4.87
N PRO A 10 13.99 -4.63 4.78
CA PRO A 10 14.79 -4.88 3.58
C PRO A 10 14.76 -6.36 3.18
N ASN A 11 14.57 -6.65 1.88
CA ASN A 11 14.34 -8.02 1.39
C ASN A 11 15.39 -9.04 1.88
N HIS A 12 16.65 -8.62 1.95
CA HIS A 12 17.78 -9.47 2.34
C HIS A 12 17.86 -9.74 3.85
N ILE A 13 17.10 -9.01 4.67
CA ILE A 13 17.06 -9.13 6.14
C ILE A 13 15.85 -9.93 6.62
N VAL A 14 14.85 -10.20 5.77
CA VAL A 14 13.60 -10.89 6.15
C VAL A 14 13.86 -12.19 6.92
N GLU A 15 14.77 -13.04 6.43
CA GLU A 15 15.09 -14.31 7.10
C GLU A 15 15.81 -14.12 8.43
N GLN A 16 16.74 -13.15 8.50
CA GLN A 16 17.46 -12.83 9.72
C GLN A 16 16.50 -12.28 10.78
N PHE A 17 15.67 -11.31 10.40
CA PHE A 17 14.65 -10.72 11.27
C PHE A 17 13.68 -11.79 11.77
N GLY A 18 13.27 -12.73 10.92
CA GLY A 18 12.43 -13.86 11.33
C GLY A 18 13.08 -14.78 12.37
N ARG A 19 14.39 -15.01 12.28
CA ARG A 19 15.13 -15.79 13.29
C ARG A 19 15.18 -15.04 14.62
N GLU A 20 15.61 -13.78 14.59
CA GLU A 20 15.70 -12.93 15.78
C GLU A 20 14.33 -12.77 16.46
N PHE A 21 13.26 -12.61 15.66
CA PHE A 21 11.90 -12.52 16.20
C PHE A 21 11.48 -13.80 16.93
N ASN A 22 11.77 -14.98 16.37
CA ASN A 22 11.47 -16.25 17.03
C ASN A 22 12.34 -16.49 18.27
N GLU A 23 13.59 -16.01 18.29
CA GLU A 23 14.45 -16.09 19.50
C GLU A 23 13.91 -15.21 20.63
N LEU A 24 13.47 -13.99 20.31
CA LEU A 24 12.89 -13.05 21.28
C LEU A 24 11.48 -13.48 21.74
N TYR A 25 10.70 -14.08 20.83
CA TYR A 25 9.31 -14.46 21.04
C TYR A 25 9.03 -15.92 20.61
N PRO A 26 9.57 -16.93 21.33
CA PRO A 26 9.51 -18.33 20.92
C PRO A 26 8.10 -18.96 20.91
N GLY A 27 7.10 -18.26 21.46
CA GLY A 27 5.69 -18.68 21.43
C GLY A 27 4.83 -17.98 20.36
N ALA A 28 5.39 -17.04 19.61
CA ALA A 28 4.65 -16.30 18.60
C ALA A 28 4.46 -17.12 17.32
N ASN A 29 3.28 -17.06 16.71
CA ASN A 29 3.03 -17.61 15.40
C ASN A 29 3.44 -16.61 14.31
N VAL A 30 4.63 -16.82 13.75
CA VAL A 30 5.27 -15.90 12.80
C VAL A 30 5.21 -16.44 11.38
N LEU A 31 4.79 -15.60 10.44
CA LEU A 31 4.86 -15.88 9.00
C LEU A 31 5.93 -15.02 8.34
N CYS A 32 7.03 -15.62 7.89
CA CYS A 32 8.04 -14.94 7.09
C CYS A 32 7.79 -15.18 5.60
N ALA A 33 7.76 -14.10 4.80
CA ALA A 33 7.64 -14.20 3.36
C ALA A 33 8.99 -14.56 2.72
N THR A 34 8.93 -15.37 1.67
CA THR A 34 10.07 -15.66 0.79
C THR A 34 9.83 -15.08 -0.59
N GLU A 35 10.88 -14.87 -1.40
CA GLU A 35 10.72 -14.40 -2.78
C GLU A 35 9.77 -15.27 -3.62
N LYS A 36 9.76 -16.59 -3.33
CA LYS A 36 8.90 -17.57 -4.00
C LYS A 36 7.42 -17.38 -3.70
N ASP A 37 7.05 -16.73 -2.59
CA ASP A 37 5.66 -16.51 -2.22
C ASP A 37 5.00 -15.41 -3.05
N PHE A 38 5.80 -14.55 -3.68
CA PHE A 38 5.34 -13.39 -4.47
C PHE A 38 5.54 -13.56 -5.97
N THR A 39 5.65 -14.80 -6.46
CA THR A 39 5.42 -15.08 -7.88
C THR A 39 3.93 -14.88 -8.22
N PRO A 40 3.57 -14.55 -9.48
CA PRO A 40 2.18 -14.26 -9.86
C PRO A 40 1.17 -15.32 -9.41
N ASP A 41 1.53 -16.61 -9.54
CA ASP A 41 0.64 -17.73 -9.20
C ASP A 41 0.52 -17.97 -7.68
N ARG A 42 1.49 -17.51 -6.89
CA ARG A 42 1.57 -17.82 -5.44
C ARG A 42 1.13 -16.66 -4.56
N ARG A 43 1.22 -15.43 -5.05
CA ARG A 43 0.85 -14.21 -4.30
C ARG A 43 -0.57 -14.30 -3.74
N LYS A 44 -1.56 -14.70 -4.55
CA LYS A 44 -2.96 -14.83 -4.11
C LYS A 44 -3.07 -15.79 -2.92
N ARG A 45 -2.42 -16.94 -3.00
CA ARG A 45 -2.40 -17.94 -1.91
C ARG A 45 -1.72 -17.40 -0.66
N PHE A 46 -0.61 -16.68 -0.81
CA PHE A 46 0.11 -16.09 0.33
C PHE A 46 -0.75 -15.03 1.05
N CYS A 47 -1.35 -14.10 0.32
CA CYS A 47 -2.27 -13.11 0.89
C CYS A 47 -3.49 -13.77 1.56
N SER A 48 -4.09 -14.78 0.93
CA SER A 48 -5.21 -15.54 1.55
C SER A 48 -4.80 -16.26 2.83
N ARG A 49 -3.56 -16.77 2.91
CA ARG A 49 -3.02 -17.36 4.15
C ARG A 49 -2.90 -16.31 5.23
N ILE A 50 -2.37 -15.13 4.93
CA ILE A 50 -2.30 -14.02 5.89
C ILE A 50 -3.70 -13.65 6.39
N ALA A 51 -4.67 -13.49 5.47
CA ALA A 51 -6.03 -13.07 5.82
C ALA A 51 -6.74 -14.08 6.75
N THR A 52 -6.65 -15.38 6.43
CA THR A 52 -7.36 -16.43 7.16
C THR A 52 -6.59 -17.02 8.34
N GLY A 53 -5.27 -16.85 8.38
CA GLY A 53 -4.39 -17.38 9.42
C GLY A 53 -4.35 -16.50 10.67
N SER A 54 -4.29 -17.15 11.83
CA SER A 54 -4.06 -16.53 13.13
C SER A 54 -2.58 -16.33 13.39
N PHE A 55 -1.98 -15.32 12.75
CA PHE A 55 -0.57 -14.95 12.95
C PHE A 55 -0.44 -13.79 13.94
N ASP A 56 0.58 -13.87 14.80
CA ASP A 56 0.96 -12.76 15.69
C ASP A 56 1.82 -11.74 14.92
N ALA A 57 2.70 -12.23 14.05
CA ALA A 57 3.56 -11.41 13.21
C ALA A 57 3.67 -11.94 11.78
N VAL A 58 3.65 -11.03 10.80
CA VAL A 58 3.93 -11.30 9.39
C VAL A 58 5.12 -10.45 8.97
N ILE A 59 6.22 -11.07 8.58
CA ILE A 59 7.45 -10.38 8.19
C ILE A 59 7.60 -10.49 6.67
N ILE A 60 7.66 -9.36 5.99
CA ILE A 60 7.73 -9.28 4.52
C ILE A 60 8.81 -8.30 4.08
N GLY A 61 9.33 -8.51 2.87
CA GLY A 61 10.26 -7.58 2.23
C GLY A 61 9.55 -6.39 1.58
N HIS A 62 10.22 -5.25 1.45
CA HIS A 62 9.69 -4.07 0.75
C HIS A 62 9.11 -4.40 -0.64
N SER A 63 9.85 -5.14 -1.46
CA SER A 63 9.42 -5.48 -2.83
C SER A 63 8.18 -6.37 -2.89
N GLN A 64 7.90 -7.10 -1.80
CA GLN A 64 6.74 -7.97 -1.67
C GLN A 64 5.55 -7.16 -1.20
N PHE A 65 5.75 -6.26 -0.24
CA PHE A 65 4.74 -5.32 0.25
C PHE A 65 4.17 -4.46 -0.89
N GLU A 66 5.03 -3.91 -1.76
CA GLU A 66 4.60 -3.12 -2.93
C GLU A 66 3.69 -3.90 -3.91
N LYS A 67 3.73 -5.23 -3.88
CA LYS A 67 2.90 -6.09 -4.74
C LYS A 67 1.54 -6.40 -4.14
N ILE A 68 1.29 -6.01 -2.89
CA ILE A 68 0.00 -6.19 -2.23
C ILE A 68 -0.91 -5.03 -2.69
N PRO A 69 -2.02 -5.31 -3.38
CA PRO A 69 -2.92 -4.26 -3.82
C PRO A 69 -3.66 -3.66 -2.62
N ILE A 70 -3.82 -2.33 -2.62
CA ILE A 70 -4.76 -1.63 -1.73
C ILE A 70 -6.17 -1.68 -2.32
N SER A 71 -7.19 -1.55 -1.48
CA SER A 71 -8.59 -1.55 -1.89
C SER A 71 -8.88 -0.47 -2.95
N LYS A 72 -9.83 -0.75 -3.86
CA LYS A 72 -10.24 0.22 -4.89
C LYS A 72 -10.80 1.49 -4.27
N GLU A 73 -11.62 1.35 -3.22
CA GLU A 73 -12.15 2.48 -2.45
C GLU A 73 -11.03 3.38 -1.93
N ARG A 74 -9.94 2.79 -1.40
CA ARG A 74 -8.78 3.56 -0.96
C ARG A 74 -8.05 4.23 -2.12
N GLN A 75 -7.87 3.54 -3.24
CA GLN A 75 -7.26 4.10 -4.45
C GLN A 75 -8.08 5.27 -5.00
N GLU A 76 -9.40 5.15 -5.03
CA GLU A 76 -10.32 6.21 -5.44
C GLU A 76 -10.21 7.41 -4.51
N TYR A 77 -10.25 7.17 -3.20
CA TYR A 77 -10.08 8.22 -2.19
C TYR A 77 -8.76 8.99 -2.36
N GLU A 78 -7.65 8.30 -2.57
CA GLU A 78 -6.34 8.93 -2.77
C GLU A 78 -6.26 9.70 -4.10
N LEU A 79 -6.80 9.14 -5.19
CA LEU A 79 -6.84 9.83 -6.48
C LEU A 79 -7.72 11.08 -6.42
N GLN A 80 -8.88 10.98 -5.76
CA GLN A 80 -9.77 12.12 -5.57
C GLN A 80 -9.11 13.20 -4.72
N GLY A 81 -8.47 12.84 -3.60
CA GLY A 81 -7.72 13.79 -2.78
C GLY A 81 -6.63 14.53 -3.56
N GLN A 82 -5.86 13.83 -4.41
CA GLN A 82 -4.87 14.46 -5.28
C GLN A 82 -5.50 15.40 -6.33
N ILE A 83 -6.67 15.06 -6.85
CA ILE A 83 -7.41 15.93 -7.77
C ILE A 83 -7.86 17.19 -7.05
N ASP A 84 -8.40 17.05 -5.84
CA ASP A 84 -8.91 18.16 -5.04
C ASP A 84 -7.77 19.11 -4.65
N GLU A 85 -6.60 18.59 -4.22
CA GLU A 85 -5.40 19.40 -3.97
C GLU A 85 -4.97 20.19 -5.20
N ILE A 86 -4.98 19.58 -6.39
CA ILE A 86 -4.63 20.26 -7.64
C ILE A 86 -5.64 21.36 -7.97
N ILE A 87 -6.93 21.15 -7.70
CA ILE A 87 -7.97 22.16 -7.90
C ILE A 87 -7.69 23.37 -7.00
N ASP A 88 -7.39 23.13 -5.72
CA ASP A 88 -7.06 24.18 -4.76
C ASP A 88 -5.84 24.99 -5.22
N TYR A 89 -4.77 24.32 -5.67
CA TYR A 89 -3.60 25.00 -6.23
C TYR A 89 -3.94 25.83 -7.47
N ILE A 90 -4.76 25.30 -8.40
CA ILE A 90 -5.18 26.04 -9.60
C ILE A 90 -5.92 27.33 -9.21
N ASP A 91 -6.80 27.25 -8.22
CA ASP A 91 -7.61 28.38 -7.77
C ASP A 91 -6.78 29.44 -7.04
N GLU A 92 -5.75 29.02 -6.30
CA GLU A 92 -4.75 29.92 -5.70
C GLU A 92 -3.93 30.64 -6.79
N TYR A 93 -3.35 29.89 -7.73
CA TYR A 93 -2.51 30.45 -8.79
C TYR A 93 -3.28 31.31 -9.80
N LYS A 94 -4.59 31.14 -9.96
CA LYS A 94 -5.41 32.03 -10.79
C LYS A 94 -5.58 33.42 -10.17
N ARG A 95 -5.47 33.54 -8.84
CA ARG A 95 -5.55 34.83 -8.12
C ARG A 95 -4.23 35.61 -8.24
N GLU A 96 -3.11 34.89 -8.29
CA GLU A 96 -1.78 35.44 -8.58
C GLU A 96 -1.60 35.60 -10.10
N ARG A 97 -1.85 36.80 -10.65
CA ARG A 97 -1.93 37.07 -12.10
C ARG A 97 -0.72 36.69 -12.98
N ASP A 98 0.36 36.14 -12.43
CA ASP A 98 1.61 35.85 -13.13
C ASP A 98 1.91 34.35 -13.37
N GLN A 99 1.03 33.44 -12.94
CA GLN A 99 1.32 31.99 -12.95
C GLN A 99 0.62 31.17 -14.05
N ARG A 100 0.30 31.78 -15.20
CA ARG A 100 -0.48 31.14 -16.29
C ARG A 100 0.12 29.83 -16.81
N PHE A 101 1.45 29.72 -16.86
CA PHE A 101 2.13 28.50 -17.33
C PHE A 101 1.95 27.34 -16.34
N THR A 102 2.08 27.62 -15.05
CA THR A 102 1.88 26.67 -13.95
C THR A 102 0.45 26.12 -13.95
N VAL A 103 -0.55 26.98 -14.12
CA VAL A 103 -1.98 26.59 -14.19
C VAL A 103 -2.22 25.59 -15.33
N LYS A 104 -1.67 25.82 -16.52
CA LYS A 104 -1.85 24.91 -17.66
C LYS A 104 -1.24 23.52 -17.42
N GLN A 105 -0.12 23.45 -16.70
CA GLN A 105 0.49 22.18 -16.32
C GLN A 105 -0.37 21.43 -15.30
N LEU A 106 -0.87 22.14 -14.28
CA LEU A 106 -1.77 21.59 -13.27
C LEU A 106 -3.07 21.04 -13.90
N GLU A 107 -3.69 21.77 -14.83
CA GLU A 107 -4.87 21.29 -15.55
C GLU A 107 -4.59 20.01 -16.36
N LYS A 108 -3.40 19.90 -16.97
CA LYS A 108 -2.99 18.67 -17.67
C LYS A 108 -2.81 17.50 -16.69
N THR A 109 -2.28 17.75 -15.50
CA THR A 109 -2.11 16.73 -14.46
C THR A 109 -3.46 16.29 -13.91
N LYS A 110 -4.36 17.23 -13.58
CA LYS A 110 -5.74 16.97 -13.17
C LYS A 110 -6.44 16.02 -14.15
N LYS A 111 -6.42 16.36 -15.44
CA LYS A 111 -7.07 15.54 -16.49
C LYS A 111 -6.51 14.12 -16.56
N LYS A 112 -5.20 13.94 -16.33
CA LYS A 112 -4.59 12.60 -16.28
C LYS A 112 -5.07 11.79 -15.08
N LEU A 113 -5.20 12.42 -13.92
CA LEU A 113 -5.71 11.76 -12.70
C LEU A 113 -7.19 11.41 -12.85
N GLU A 114 -8.01 12.30 -13.39
CA GLU A 114 -9.43 12.03 -13.70
C GLU A 114 -9.57 10.83 -14.65
N THR A 115 -8.80 10.78 -15.74
CA THR A 115 -8.81 9.61 -16.63
C THR A 115 -8.36 8.32 -15.92
N LYS A 116 -7.46 8.40 -14.94
CA LYS A 116 -7.02 7.24 -14.15
C LYS A 116 -8.13 6.78 -13.20
N LEU A 117 -8.84 7.71 -12.57
CA LEU A 117 -9.99 7.44 -11.71
C LEU A 117 -11.14 6.79 -12.51
N GLU A 118 -11.47 7.32 -13.68
CA GLU A 118 -12.48 6.73 -14.57
C GLU A 118 -12.16 5.28 -14.96
N LYS A 119 -10.88 5.00 -15.27
CA LYS A 119 -10.43 3.63 -15.57
C LYS A 119 -10.54 2.70 -14.37
N LEU A 120 -10.14 3.18 -13.18
CA LEU A 120 -10.24 2.42 -11.94
C LEU A 120 -11.70 2.00 -11.67
N ASN A 121 -12.63 2.93 -11.84
CA ASN A 121 -14.07 2.69 -11.64
C ASN A 121 -14.63 1.72 -12.70
N ALA A 122 -14.11 1.74 -13.94
CA ALA A 122 -14.53 0.81 -14.99
C ALA A 122 -14.09 -0.65 -14.72
N ASP A 123 -12.95 -0.84 -14.04
CA ASP A 123 -12.39 -2.16 -13.71
C ASP A 123 -13.04 -2.83 -12.49
N TYR A 124 -14.11 -2.27 -11.90
CA TYR A 124 -14.77 -2.77 -10.68
C TYR A 124 -15.22 -4.25 -10.74
N LYS A 125 -15.41 -4.81 -11.94
CA LYS A 125 -15.99 -6.15 -12.15
C LYS A 125 -15.02 -7.34 -12.17
N LYS A 126 -13.73 -7.17 -11.86
CA LYS A 126 -12.73 -8.23 -12.14
C LYS A 126 -11.87 -8.77 -10.99
N ASP A 127 -11.90 -8.22 -9.78
CA ASP A 127 -10.84 -8.57 -8.82
C ASP A 127 -11.21 -9.67 -7.83
N ASP A 128 -10.48 -10.76 -7.99
CA ASP A 128 -10.49 -11.97 -7.20
C ASP A 128 -9.22 -12.01 -6.31
N VAL A 129 -8.66 -10.84 -5.99
CA VAL A 129 -7.35 -10.66 -5.34
C VAL A 129 -7.53 -10.06 -3.96
N VAL A 130 -6.95 -10.70 -2.95
CA VAL A 130 -6.95 -10.22 -1.56
C VAL A 130 -6.16 -8.91 -1.46
N THR A 131 -6.84 -7.87 -0.99
CA THR A 131 -6.32 -6.52 -0.75
C THR A 131 -5.64 -6.40 0.61
N PHE A 132 -4.86 -5.34 0.81
CA PHE A 132 -4.17 -5.07 2.07
C PHE A 132 -5.13 -5.02 3.27
N GLU A 133 -6.28 -4.38 3.10
CA GLU A 133 -7.32 -4.23 4.11
C GLU A 133 -7.92 -5.59 4.50
N GLU A 134 -8.06 -6.49 3.54
CA GLU A 134 -8.55 -7.86 3.75
C GLU A 134 -7.52 -8.79 4.42
N LEU A 135 -6.24 -8.38 4.52
CA LEU A 135 -5.24 -9.16 5.27
C LEU A 135 -5.53 -9.17 6.77
N GLY A 136 -6.33 -8.22 7.27
CA GLY A 136 -6.63 -8.08 8.69
C GLY A 136 -5.38 -7.84 9.52
N VAL A 137 -4.53 -6.92 9.05
CA VAL A 137 -3.34 -6.43 9.76
C VAL A 137 -3.75 -5.23 10.60
N ASP A 138 -3.48 -5.30 11.90
CA ASP A 138 -3.84 -4.25 12.85
C ASP A 138 -2.71 -3.22 13.04
N LYS A 139 -1.46 -3.68 12.90
CA LYS A 139 -0.26 -2.85 13.09
C LYS A 139 0.70 -3.06 11.94
N LEU A 140 1.19 -1.96 11.36
CA LEU A 140 2.19 -1.98 10.29
C LEU A 140 3.46 -1.27 10.75
N PHE A 141 4.58 -1.98 10.75
CA PHE A 141 5.92 -1.46 11.03
C PHE A 141 6.73 -1.49 9.74
N VAL A 142 7.33 -0.37 9.36
CA VAL A 142 8.11 -0.26 8.12
C VAL A 142 9.48 0.31 8.46
N ASP A 143 10.53 -0.42 8.13
CA ASP A 143 11.92 0.00 8.36
C ASP A 143 12.38 1.03 7.29
N GLU A 144 13.16 2.03 7.71
CA GLU A 144 13.33 3.36 7.09
C GLU A 144 14.17 3.41 5.79
N ALA A 145 14.09 2.40 4.91
CA ALA A 145 14.74 2.41 3.60
C ALA A 145 13.75 2.27 2.42
N MET A 146 12.50 2.68 2.60
CA MET A 146 11.55 2.78 1.49
C MET A 146 11.78 4.10 0.73
N PRO A 147 12.14 4.09 -0.56
CA PRO A 147 12.21 5.31 -1.35
C PRO A 147 10.77 5.81 -1.58
N THR A 148 10.31 6.68 -0.68
CA THR A 148 9.24 7.68 -0.86
C THR A 148 8.22 7.36 -1.95
N LYS A 149 7.12 6.66 -1.63
CA LYS A 149 5.81 6.81 -2.33
C LYS A 149 4.58 6.12 -1.74
N THR A 150 4.61 5.68 -0.49
CA THR A 150 3.38 5.21 0.17
C THR A 150 3.30 5.91 1.51
N SER A 151 2.49 6.98 1.58
CA SER A 151 2.09 7.56 2.87
C SER A 151 1.36 6.47 3.65
N ILE A 152 2.05 5.89 4.63
CA ILE A 152 1.47 4.97 5.59
C ILE A 152 0.59 5.83 6.51
N TYR A 153 -0.68 5.95 6.15
CA TYR A 153 -1.67 6.51 7.07
C TYR A 153 -1.95 5.46 8.13
N PHE A 154 -1.50 5.76 9.35
CA PHE A 154 -1.81 5.00 10.56
C PHE A 154 -3.33 4.73 10.63
N LEU A 155 -3.68 3.45 10.72
CA LEU A 155 -5.02 3.02 11.11
C LEU A 155 -5.26 3.47 12.57
N LYS A 156 -6.40 4.12 12.79
CA LYS A 156 -6.93 4.48 14.11
C LYS A 156 -7.97 3.45 14.53
#